data_AF-A0A072U1D6-F1
#
_entry.id   AF-A0A072U1D6-F1
#
_cell.length_a   1.000
_cell.length_b   1.000
_cell.length_c   1.000
_cell.angle_alpha   90.00
_cell.angle_beta   90.00
_cell.angle_gamma   90.00
#
_symmetry.space_group_name_H-M   'P 1'
#
loop_
_entity.id
_entity.type
_entity.pdbx_description
1 polymer ?
#
loop_
_entity_poly.entity_id
_entity_poly.type
_entity_poly.pdbx_seq_one_letter_code
_entity_poly.pdbx_strand_id
1 'polypeptide(L)'
;MAVANAEVDLPAGFRFDPTDRQLVECYLTKKICNQPFPNAMSEFDVFQTEPWSLPAENRYSLEHRKYYFFDLRNRRFENMDARRAGNGEWRIVKRKEEFAHSNNQLIVIKNTYVYWIGQGNQALMTRWWMHEFVIGRIYDPARGSPVAAYRIFKI
;
A
#
# COMPACT_ATOMS: atom_id res chain seq x y z
N MET A 1 8.58 6.38 27.67
CA MET A 1 7.19 6.27 28.16
C MET A 1 6.38 5.56 27.08
N ALA A 2 5.87 4.36 27.39
CA ALA A 2 5.01 3.62 26.47
C ALA A 2 3.65 4.32 26.41
N VAL A 3 3.27 4.79 25.23
CA VAL A 3 1.87 5.16 24.98
C VAL A 3 1.08 3.86 24.96
N ALA A 4 0.23 3.70 25.97
CA ALA A 4 -0.76 2.63 26.00
C ALA A 4 -1.52 2.61 24.67
N ASN A 5 -1.54 1.45 24.01
CA ASN A 5 -2.47 1.19 22.92
C ASN A 5 -3.87 1.37 23.49
N ALA A 6 -4.53 2.48 23.18
CA ALA A 6 -5.96 2.60 23.44
C ALA A 6 -6.65 1.56 22.55
N GLU A 7 -7.06 0.44 23.13
CA GLU A 7 -8.01 -0.48 22.51
C GLU A 7 -9.31 0.31 22.28
N VAL A 8 -9.44 0.86 21.07
CA VAL A 8 -10.71 1.43 20.64
C VAL A 8 -11.64 0.25 20.43
N ASP A 9 -12.61 0.12 21.33
CA ASP A 9 -13.70 -0.83 21.25
C ASP A 9 -14.66 -0.33 20.17
N LEU A 10 -14.51 -0.90 18.97
CA LEU A 10 -15.26 -0.48 17.80
C LEU A 10 -16.56 -1.28 17.74
N PRO A 11 -17.70 -0.65 17.41
CA PRO A 11 -18.96 -1.37 17.26
C PRO A 11 -18.83 -2.56 16.31
N ALA A 12 -19.59 -3.62 16.58
CA ALA A 12 -19.65 -4.78 15.72
C ALA A 12 -19.96 -4.38 14.26
N GLY A 13 -19.17 -4.89 13.32
CA GLY A 13 -19.28 -4.55 11.90
C GLY A 13 -18.51 -3.31 11.45
N PHE A 14 -17.77 -2.63 12.34
CA PHE A 14 -16.80 -1.61 11.91
C PHE A 14 -15.71 -2.23 11.04
N ARG A 15 -15.36 -1.55 9.95
CA ARG A 15 -14.36 -2.02 8.99
C ARG A 15 -13.32 -0.96 8.73
N PHE A 16 -12.06 -1.37 8.75
CA PHE A 16 -11.00 -0.53 8.20
C PHE A 16 -11.02 -0.64 6.68
N ASP A 17 -11.71 0.29 6.03
CA ASP A 17 -11.72 0.42 4.57
C ASP A 17 -11.58 1.90 4.18
N PRO A 18 -10.40 2.51 4.42
CA PRO A 18 -10.19 3.91 4.11
C PRO A 18 -10.33 4.15 2.60
N THR A 19 -10.99 5.25 2.25
CA THR A 19 -10.92 5.81 0.90
C THR A 19 -9.47 6.13 0.52
N ASP A 20 -9.19 6.24 -0.78
CA ASP A 20 -7.85 6.61 -1.28
C ASP A 20 -7.34 7.90 -0.60
N ARG A 21 -8.23 8.89 -0.42
CA ARG A 21 -7.92 10.13 0.29
C ARG A 21 -7.61 9.91 1.76
N GLN A 22 -8.43 9.15 2.49
CA GLN A 22 -8.19 8.88 3.92
C GLN A 22 -6.90 8.09 4.14
N LEU A 23 -6.60 7.10 3.28
CA LEU A 23 -5.37 6.32 3.35
C LEU A 23 -4.14 7.21 3.21
N VAL A 24 -4.19 8.21 2.33
CA VAL A 24 -3.09 9.15 2.17
C VAL A 24 -3.03 10.17 3.30
N GLU A 25 -4.11 10.93 3.52
CA GLU A 25 -4.08 12.09 4.42
C GLU A 25 -4.03 11.69 5.90
N CYS A 26 -4.74 10.62 6.29
CA CYS A 26 -4.83 10.21 7.69
C CYS A 26 -3.74 9.21 8.11
N TYR A 27 -3.09 8.54 7.16
CA TYR A 27 -2.09 7.50 7.44
C TYR A 27 -0.73 7.81 6.81
N LEU A 28 -0.61 7.84 5.47
CA LEU A 28 0.68 8.02 4.80
C LEU A 28 1.35 9.37 5.12
N THR A 29 0.61 10.48 5.06
CA THR A 29 1.12 11.82 5.39
C THR A 29 1.60 11.87 6.84
N LYS A 30 0.82 11.32 7.77
CA LYS A 30 1.20 11.28 9.19
C LYS A 30 2.43 10.40 9.42
N LYS A 31 2.52 9.25 8.73
CA LYS A 31 3.70 8.37 8.76
C LYS A 31 4.96 9.10 8.31
N ILE A 32 4.90 9.82 7.18
CA ILE A 32 6.03 10.59 6.63
C ILE A 32 6.44 11.72 7.58
N CYS A 33 5.46 12.41 8.18
CA CYS A 33 5.72 13.50 9.12
C CYS A 33 6.03 13.02 10.55
N ASN A 34 6.14 11.71 10.78
CA ASN A 34 6.32 11.09 12.09
C ASN A 34 5.31 11.59 13.15
N GLN A 35 4.06 11.79 12.72
CA GLN A 35 2.96 12.22 13.57
C GLN A 35 2.17 11.01 14.10
N PRO A 36 1.46 11.13 15.23
CA PRO A 36 0.57 10.07 15.72
C PRO A 36 -0.60 9.77 14.78
N PHE A 37 -0.86 8.49 14.50
CA PHE A 37 -2.00 8.00 13.72
C PHE A 37 -2.51 6.66 14.30
N PRO A 38 -3.74 6.24 13.98
CA PRO A 38 -4.27 4.97 14.46
C PRO A 38 -3.40 3.80 14.00
N ASN A 39 -3.09 2.87 14.91
CA ASN A 39 -2.29 1.68 14.58
C ASN A 39 -3.11 0.67 13.75
N ALA A 40 -3.29 0.97 12.46
CA ALA A 40 -4.09 0.17 11.53
C ALA A 40 -3.27 -0.38 10.34
N MET A 41 -2.02 0.05 10.19
CA MET A 41 -1.12 -0.34 9.10
C MET A 41 0.26 -0.67 9.66
N SER A 42 0.83 -1.79 9.23
CA SER A 42 2.19 -2.23 9.59
C SER A 42 3.20 -1.88 8.50
N GLU A 43 4.48 -1.83 8.85
CA GLU A 43 5.56 -1.77 7.85
C GLU A 43 5.85 -3.18 7.32
N PHE A 44 5.84 -3.35 6.00
CA PHE A 44 6.14 -4.62 5.34
C PHE A 44 6.56 -4.39 3.88
N ASP A 45 7.64 -5.04 3.44
CA ASP A 45 8.01 -5.07 2.02
C ASP A 45 7.13 -6.08 1.28
N VAL A 46 6.09 -5.56 0.61
CA VAL A 46 5.06 -6.33 -0.11
C VAL A 46 5.61 -7.11 -1.30
N PHE A 47 6.87 -6.89 -1.69
CA PHE A 47 7.53 -7.56 -2.81
C PHE A 47 8.41 -8.74 -2.35
N GLN A 48 8.37 -9.13 -1.07
CA GLN A 48 9.13 -10.30 -0.57
C GLN A 48 8.37 -11.62 -0.74
N THR A 49 7.04 -11.59 -0.68
CA THR A 49 6.19 -12.80 -0.67
C THR A 49 5.12 -12.74 -1.74
N GLU A 50 4.48 -13.88 -2.02
CA GLU A 50 3.25 -13.91 -2.80
C GLU A 50 2.08 -13.22 -2.06
N PRO A 51 1.07 -12.71 -2.77
CA PRO A 51 -0.03 -11.96 -2.15
C PRO A 51 -0.91 -12.77 -1.19
N TRP A 52 -0.96 -14.10 -1.32
CA TRP A 52 -1.69 -14.97 -0.37
C TRP A 52 -0.89 -15.31 0.89
N SER A 53 0.41 -15.00 0.90
CA SER A 53 1.31 -15.23 2.03
C SER A 53 1.58 -13.94 2.82
N LEU A 54 0.83 -12.86 2.55
CA LEU A 54 0.98 -11.60 3.25
C LEU A 54 0.64 -11.76 4.74
N PRO A 55 1.40 -11.10 5.64
CA PRO A 55 1.16 -11.21 7.06
C PRO A 55 -0.19 -10.61 7.43
N ALA A 56 -0.95 -11.36 8.21
CA ALA A 56 -2.22 -10.90 8.79
C ALA A 56 -1.99 -10.18 10.13
N GLU A 57 -1.04 -9.24 10.15
CA GLU A 57 -0.53 -8.65 11.39
C GLU A 57 -1.50 -7.65 12.04
N ASN A 58 -2.45 -7.09 11.28
CA ASN A 58 -3.45 -6.18 11.83
C ASN A 58 -4.83 -6.86 11.93
N ARG A 59 -5.54 -6.59 13.03
CA ARG A 59 -6.87 -7.13 13.33
C ARG A 59 -7.89 -6.89 12.21
N TYR A 60 -7.70 -5.86 11.40
CA TYR A 60 -8.65 -5.44 10.38
C TYR A 60 -8.49 -6.17 9.04
N SER A 61 -7.30 -6.71 8.75
CA SER A 61 -6.98 -7.38 7.48
C SER A 61 -7.59 -8.77 7.35
N LEU A 62 -7.76 -9.47 8.48
CA LEU A 62 -8.30 -10.84 8.52
C LEU A 62 -9.78 -10.92 8.12
N GLU A 63 -10.58 -9.93 8.54
CA GLU A 63 -12.04 -10.00 8.37
C GLU A 63 -12.50 -9.60 6.96
N HIS A 64 -11.71 -8.81 6.23
CA HIS A 64 -12.17 -8.16 4.98
C HIS A 64 -11.32 -8.45 3.74
N ARG A 65 -10.30 -9.31 3.84
CA ARG A 65 -9.41 -9.71 2.72
C ARG A 65 -8.74 -8.53 2.00
N LYS A 66 -8.54 -7.41 2.70
CA LYS A 66 -7.74 -6.26 2.26
C LYS A 66 -6.56 -6.08 3.22
N TYR A 67 -5.39 -5.95 2.65
CA TYR A 67 -4.15 -5.75 3.39
C TYR A 67 -3.64 -4.33 3.15
N TYR A 68 -3.16 -3.69 4.21
CA TYR A 68 -2.66 -2.33 4.17
C TYR A 68 -1.29 -2.27 4.83
N PHE A 69 -0.28 -1.83 4.07
CA PHE A 69 1.11 -1.77 4.54
C PHE A 69 1.76 -0.44 4.21
N PHE A 70 2.76 -0.08 4.99
CA PHE A 70 3.77 0.88 4.60
C PHE A 70 5.02 0.15 4.10
N ASP A 71 5.67 0.68 3.07
CA ASP A 71 7.01 0.25 2.67
C ASP A 71 7.95 1.44 2.62
N LEU A 72 9.15 1.25 3.15
CA LEU A 72 10.25 2.16 2.93
C LEU A 72 10.75 1.88 1.51
N ARG A 73 10.60 2.84 0.59
CA ARG A 73 10.88 2.69 -0.86
C ARG A 73 12.39 2.59 -1.17
N ASN A 74 13.13 1.83 -0.37
CA ASN A 74 14.56 1.58 -0.45
C ASN A 74 14.89 0.52 -1.51
N ARG A 75 13.91 -0.30 -1.89
CA ARG A 75 14.08 -1.33 -2.91
C ARG A 75 14.21 -0.70 -4.29
N ARG A 76 15.28 -1.08 -5.00
CA ARG A 76 15.46 -0.77 -6.42
C ARG A 76 14.93 -1.93 -7.24
N PHE A 77 14.04 -1.64 -8.18
CA PHE A 77 13.53 -2.63 -9.12
C PHE A 77 14.26 -2.49 -10.45
N GLU A 78 14.76 -3.61 -10.98
CA GLU A 78 15.36 -3.65 -12.33
C GLU A 78 14.32 -3.29 -13.39
N ASN A 79 13.09 -3.78 -13.21
CA ASN A 79 11.94 -3.44 -14.03
C ASN A 79 10.87 -2.78 -13.15
N MET A 80 10.58 -1.50 -13.39
CA MET A 80 9.58 -0.75 -12.64
C MET A 80 8.14 -1.18 -12.95
N ASP A 81 7.94 -1.85 -14.09
CA ASP A 81 6.64 -2.29 -14.61
C ASP A 81 6.30 -3.72 -14.25
N ALA A 82 7.31 -4.52 -13.94
CA ALA A 82 7.16 -5.90 -13.47
C ALA A 82 8.11 -6.14 -12.29
N ARG A 83 7.56 -6.22 -11.09
CA ARG A 83 8.32 -6.34 -9.84
C ARG A 83 8.16 -7.74 -9.28
N ARG A 84 9.25 -8.52 -9.27
CA ARG A 84 9.27 -9.90 -8.75
C ARG A 84 8.88 -9.96 -7.27
N ALA A 85 8.05 -10.92 -6.92
CA ALA A 85 7.67 -11.24 -5.55
C ALA A 85 7.31 -12.73 -5.47
N GLY A 86 7.99 -13.49 -4.60
CA GLY A 86 7.86 -14.95 -4.54
C GLY A 86 8.06 -15.62 -5.92
N ASN A 87 7.17 -16.56 -6.25
CA ASN A 87 7.16 -17.27 -7.54
C ASN A 87 6.47 -16.53 -8.71
N GLY A 88 6.26 -15.23 -8.58
CA GLY A 88 5.59 -14.42 -9.60
C GLY A 88 6.06 -12.98 -9.61
N GLU A 89 5.21 -12.10 -10.13
CA GLU A 89 5.50 -10.69 -10.25
C GLU A 89 4.24 -9.81 -10.23
N TRP A 90 4.39 -8.62 -9.66
CA TRP A 90 3.43 -7.54 -9.75
C TRP A 90 3.66 -6.77 -11.04
N ARG A 91 2.68 -6.79 -11.95
CA ARG A 91 2.71 -6.04 -13.21
C ARG A 91 1.84 -4.79 -13.13
N ILE A 92 2.37 -3.65 -13.55
CA ILE A 92 1.62 -2.40 -13.60
C ILE A 92 0.53 -2.50 -14.68
N VAL A 93 -0.69 -2.05 -14.34
CA VAL A 93 -1.81 -1.98 -15.28
C VAL A 93 -2.36 -0.56 -15.42
N LYS A 94 -2.12 0.30 -14.41
CA LYS A 94 -2.37 1.75 -14.51
C LYS A 94 -1.26 2.50 -13.79
N ARG A 95 -0.78 3.58 -14.41
CA ARG A 95 0.38 4.35 -13.94
C ARG A 95 -0.02 5.79 -13.68
N LYS A 96 0.55 6.37 -12.63
CA LYS A 96 0.51 7.81 -12.34
C LYS A 96 -0.90 8.38 -12.40
N GLU A 97 -1.84 7.69 -11.77
CA GLU A 97 -3.14 8.29 -11.47
C GLU A 97 -2.89 9.36 -10.40
N GLU A 98 -3.10 10.62 -10.75
CA GLU A 98 -2.80 11.77 -9.89
C GLU A 98 -4.06 12.30 -9.20
N PHE A 99 -3.94 12.58 -7.89
CA PHE A 99 -5.01 13.19 -7.10
C PHE A 99 -4.48 14.38 -6.31
N ALA A 100 -5.30 15.42 -6.18
CA ALA A 100 -4.99 16.55 -5.32
C ALA A 100 -4.93 16.12 -3.85
N HIS A 101 -3.89 16.56 -3.15
CA HIS A 101 -3.83 16.49 -1.69
C HIS A 101 -4.50 17.72 -1.09
N SER A 102 -5.05 17.65 0.13
CA SER A 102 -5.51 18.84 0.90
C SER A 102 -4.46 19.93 1.10
N ASN A 103 -3.19 19.61 0.89
CA ASN A 103 -2.11 20.57 0.89
C ASN A 103 -1.81 20.87 -0.58
N ASN A 104 -2.09 22.10 -0.98
CA ASN A 104 -1.99 22.57 -2.37
C ASN A 104 -0.55 22.58 -2.93
N GLN A 105 0.46 22.13 -2.17
CA GLN A 105 1.82 21.93 -2.64
C GLN A 105 2.15 20.46 -2.95
N LEU A 106 1.25 19.54 -2.61
CA LEU A 106 1.45 18.09 -2.70
C LEU A 106 0.51 17.47 -3.73
N ILE A 107 0.98 16.40 -4.37
CA ILE A 107 0.21 15.55 -5.26
C ILE A 107 0.29 14.10 -4.80
N VAL A 108 -0.81 13.37 -4.90
CA VAL A 108 -0.83 11.94 -4.66
C VAL A 108 -0.68 11.22 -6.00
N ILE A 109 0.27 10.29 -6.06
CA ILE A 109 0.49 9.43 -7.22
C ILE A 109 0.06 8.02 -6.84
N LYS A 110 -0.85 7.44 -7.62
CA LYS A 110 -1.28 6.05 -7.48
C LYS A 110 -0.85 5.23 -8.68
N ASN A 111 -0.27 4.07 -8.40
CA ASN A 111 -0.01 3.03 -9.39
C ASN A 111 -0.83 1.78 -9.04
N THR A 112 -1.41 1.16 -10.05
CA THR A 112 -2.22 -0.04 -9.90
C THR A 112 -1.51 -1.21 -10.54
N TYR A 113 -1.39 -2.31 -9.79
CA TYR A 113 -0.72 -3.54 -10.19
C TYR A 113 -1.66 -4.74 -10.10
N VAL A 114 -1.39 -5.75 -10.93
CA VAL A 114 -1.98 -7.08 -10.83
C VAL A 114 -0.86 -8.10 -10.68
N TYR A 115 -1.06 -9.10 -9.83
CA TYR A 115 -0.10 -10.17 -9.64
C TYR A 115 -0.25 -11.26 -10.70
N TRP A 116 0.87 -11.68 -11.28
CA TRP A 116 0.97 -12.78 -12.24
C TRP A 116 1.84 -13.88 -11.62
N ILE A 117 1.34 -15.12 -11.60
CA ILE A 117 2.08 -16.27 -11.09
C ILE A 117 2.78 -17.00 -12.24
N GLY A 118 4.03 -17.41 -12.03
CA GLY A 118 4.71 -18.31 -12.95
C GLY A 118 4.14 -19.72 -12.86
N GLN A 119 3.70 -20.28 -13.99
CA GLN A 119 3.29 -21.67 -14.10
C GLN A 119 3.99 -22.30 -15.31
N GLY A 120 5.07 -23.05 -15.04
CA GLY A 120 5.96 -23.56 -16.09
C GLY A 120 6.60 -22.42 -16.88
N ASN A 121 6.42 -22.42 -18.20
CA ASN A 121 6.93 -21.38 -19.11
C ASN A 121 5.91 -20.23 -19.35
N GLN A 122 4.79 -20.21 -18.63
CA GLN A 122 3.73 -19.20 -18.80
C GLN A 122 3.55 -18.37 -17.54
N ALA A 123 3.09 -17.13 -17.72
CA ALA A 123 2.65 -16.27 -16.62
C ALA A 123 1.12 -16.18 -16.66
N LEU A 124 0.46 -16.52 -15.56
CA LEU A 124 -1.00 -16.43 -15.44
C LEU A 124 -1.41 -15.25 -14.57
N MET A 125 -2.28 -14.42 -15.11
CA MET A 125 -2.91 -13.32 -14.37
C MET A 125 -3.75 -13.88 -13.23
N THR A 126 -3.53 -13.39 -12.01
CA THR A 126 -4.33 -13.75 -10.85
C THR A 126 -5.40 -12.69 -10.57
N ARG A 127 -6.25 -12.95 -9.57
CA ARG A 127 -7.25 -11.98 -9.06
C ARG A 127 -6.70 -11.05 -7.98
N TRP A 128 -5.39 -11.04 -7.74
CA TRP A 128 -4.76 -10.18 -6.73
C TRP A 128 -4.35 -8.84 -7.33
N TRP A 129 -4.80 -7.78 -6.67
CA TRP A 129 -4.60 -6.39 -7.05
C TRP A 129 -3.87 -5.64 -5.96
N MET A 130 -3.06 -4.67 -6.36
CA MET A 130 -2.35 -3.80 -5.45
C MET A 130 -2.45 -2.35 -5.94
N HIS A 131 -2.80 -1.45 -5.04
CA HIS A 131 -2.63 -0.02 -5.23
C HIS A 131 -1.44 0.45 -4.40
N GLU A 132 -0.47 1.08 -5.07
CA GLU A 132 0.63 1.81 -4.46
C GLU A 132 0.28 3.29 -4.44
N PHE A 133 0.43 3.94 -3.28
CA PHE A 133 0.23 5.36 -3.09
C PHE A 133 1.54 6.03 -2.65
N VAL A 134 1.93 7.09 -3.33
CA VAL A 134 3.13 7.89 -3.07
C VAL A 134 2.75 9.37 -3.05
N ILE A 135 3.37 10.16 -2.18
CA ILE A 135 3.17 11.62 -2.12
C ILE A 135 4.34 12.30 -2.81
N GLY A 136 4.07 13.09 -3.85
CA GLY A 136 5.06 13.94 -4.52
C GLY A 136 4.84 15.42 -4.18
N ARG A 137 5.82 16.26 -4.53
CA ARG A 137 5.61 17.72 -4.61
C ARG A 137 5.12 18.07 -6.01
N ILE A 138 4.23 19.06 -6.13
CA ILE A 138 3.67 19.43 -7.44
C ILE A 138 4.76 19.86 -8.44
N TYR A 139 5.79 20.55 -7.97
CA TYR A 139 6.91 21.01 -8.82
C TYR A 139 8.04 19.98 -8.99
N ASP A 140 7.98 18.84 -8.28
CA ASP A 140 8.91 17.72 -8.46
C ASP A 140 8.19 16.40 -8.11
N PRO A 141 7.24 15.96 -8.97
CA PRO A 141 6.46 14.76 -8.73
C PRO A 141 7.29 13.48 -8.93
N ALA A 142 8.40 13.57 -9.67
CA ALA A 142 9.31 12.45 -9.89
C ALA A 142 9.98 12.00 -8.58
N ARG A 143 10.24 12.95 -7.67
CA ARG A 143 10.78 12.69 -6.35
C ARG A 143 9.66 12.42 -5.33
N GLY A 144 9.02 11.26 -5.49
CA GLY A 144 8.01 10.78 -4.55
C GLY A 144 8.57 10.58 -3.13
N SER A 145 7.68 10.54 -2.14
CA SER A 145 7.97 10.35 -0.72
C SER A 145 8.84 9.11 -0.46
N PRO A 146 9.65 9.08 0.61
CA PRO A 146 10.48 7.92 0.94
C PRO A 146 9.65 6.71 1.40
N VAL A 147 8.40 6.94 1.80
CA VAL A 147 7.45 5.91 2.21
C VAL A 147 6.33 5.82 1.18
N ALA A 148 5.90 4.60 0.86
CA ALA A 148 4.67 4.33 0.11
C ALA A 148 3.65 3.64 1.03
N ALA A 149 2.36 3.83 0.72
CA ALA A 149 1.29 3.01 1.30
C ALA A 149 0.76 2.04 0.23
N TYR A 150 0.51 0.80 0.62
CA TYR A 150 -0.02 -0.25 -0.25
C TYR A 150 -1.39 -0.71 0.24
N ARG A 151 -2.32 -0.90 -0.70
CA ARG A 151 -3.58 -1.61 -0.49
C ARG A 151 -3.62 -2.84 -1.39
N ILE A 152 -3.56 -4.04 -0.83
CA ILE A 152 -3.60 -5.31 -1.55
C ILE A 152 -4.92 -6.01 -1.29
N PHE A 153 -5.56 -6.52 -2.34
CA PHE A 153 -6.88 -7.15 -2.24
C PHE A 153 -7.10 -8.14 -3.37
N LYS A 154 -8.08 -9.02 -3.17
CA LYS A 154 -8.52 -9.99 -4.19
C LYS A 154 -9.88 -9.57 -4.73
N ILE A 155 -9.99 -9.39 -6.05
CA ILE A 155 -11.28 -9.14 -6.72
C ILE A 155 -12.06 -10.42 -6.94
#